data_AF-A0A8S1IPJ7-F1
#
_entry.id   AF-A0A8S1IPJ7-F1
#
_cell.length_a   1.000
_cell.length_b   1.000
_cell.length_c   1.000
_cell.angle_alpha   90.00
_cell.angle_beta   90.00
_cell.angle_gamma   90.00
#
_symmetry.space_group_name_H-M   'P 1'
#
loop_
_entity.id
_entity.type
_entity.pdbx_description
1 polymer ?
#
loop_
_entity_poly.entity_id
_entity_poly.type
_entity_poly.pdbx_seq_one_letter_code
_entity_poly.pdbx_strand_id
1 'polypeptide(L)'
;MGVPAFYRWLSTRYPKIVKPVIDEEPAEVDGQEVPVDLMQPCQNGEWDNLYLDMNGIIHPCFHPEDREEPTTEEEVFQLIFEYIDHVFSLIRPRRLLFMAIDGVAPRAKMNQQRSRRFKSMKEAEDKRKEEEKLRNEFSDMGVKVPHKKEKGGQLFDSNVITPGTAFMARLSIALQYYIRLRQNTLPAWKDLMVILSDANTPGEGEHKIVSYIREQRDRKGWDPNTRHVLYGLDADLIMLALATHEPHFAILREVINFNQKDGTKDSSVAALSTASPAKKANIAKKPYQLLFVHILRAYLALELHQDGLPFEWDEERVFDDFVFLCFFVGNDFLPHSPTLEIREGGIDLLMRRYRKILPQLGGYLCEGSKVNLKRVEMLVQEVSKEEEDILRSRMKRQKDQRENKERQRKRHQEERSKKSGTGQGRHVLPSVLIAL
;
A
#
# COMPACT_ATOMS: atom_id res chain seq x y z
N MET A 1 -9.62 -8.59 -0.53
CA MET A 1 -8.21 -8.71 -0.95
C MET A 1 -7.33 -7.95 0.03
N GLY A 2 -6.17 -8.50 0.40
CA GLY A 2 -5.17 -7.69 1.08
C GLY A 2 -4.27 -7.05 0.02
N VAL A 3 -4.13 -5.73 0.03
CA VAL A 3 -3.13 -5.00 -0.76
C VAL A 3 -1.74 -5.71 -0.76
N PRO A 4 -1.26 -6.23 0.40
CA PRO A 4 -0.01 -6.99 0.43
C PRO A 4 -0.03 -8.33 -0.33
N ALA A 5 -1.18 -9.01 -0.38
CA ALA A 5 -1.30 -10.33 -0.99
C ALA A 5 -1.27 -10.24 -2.52
N PHE A 6 -2.00 -9.28 -3.10
CA PHE A 6 -1.98 -9.05 -4.54
C PHE A 6 -0.59 -8.63 -5.02
N TYR A 7 -0.01 -7.61 -4.38
CA TYR A 7 1.33 -7.15 -4.72
C TYR A 7 2.37 -8.27 -4.63
N ARG A 8 2.36 -9.06 -3.55
CA ARG A 8 3.29 -10.17 -3.37
C ARG A 8 3.13 -11.22 -4.47
N TRP A 9 1.89 -11.57 -4.84
CA TRP A 9 1.65 -12.50 -5.94
C TRP A 9 2.26 -11.96 -7.24
N LEU A 10 1.97 -10.70 -7.55
CA LEU A 10 2.43 -10.05 -8.77
C LEU A 10 3.95 -9.93 -8.85
N SER A 11 4.60 -9.45 -7.78
CA SER A 11 6.06 -9.27 -7.73
C SER A 11 6.82 -10.60 -7.72
N THR A 12 6.21 -11.67 -7.19
CA THR A 12 6.81 -13.01 -7.23
C THR A 12 6.68 -13.63 -8.62
N ARG A 13 5.52 -13.45 -9.27
CA ARG A 13 5.24 -14.01 -10.59
C ARG A 13 5.97 -13.28 -11.72
N TYR A 14 6.04 -11.95 -11.63
CA TYR A 14 6.61 -11.07 -12.64
C TYR A 14 7.74 -10.21 -12.04
N PRO A 15 8.89 -10.79 -11.67
CA PRO A 15 9.90 -10.09 -10.87
C PRO A 15 10.50 -8.86 -11.56
N LYS A 16 10.54 -8.83 -12.90
CA LYS A 16 11.13 -7.70 -13.66
C LYS A 16 10.28 -6.44 -13.67
N ILE A 17 9.04 -6.48 -13.16
CA ILE A 17 8.21 -5.27 -13.06
C ILE A 17 8.70 -4.33 -11.97
N VAL A 18 9.51 -4.81 -11.01
CA VAL A 18 9.95 -4.03 -9.86
C VAL A 18 11.40 -3.60 -10.02
N LYS A 19 11.69 -2.32 -9.78
CA LYS A 19 13.04 -1.77 -9.70
C LYS A 19 13.18 -0.98 -8.38
N PRO A 20 14.23 -1.24 -7.58
CA PRO A 20 14.56 -0.40 -6.44
C PRO A 20 14.82 1.05 -6.88
N VAL A 21 14.34 2.00 -6.09
CA VAL A 21 14.56 3.43 -6.30
C VAL A 21 15.90 3.82 -5.67
N ILE A 22 16.65 4.63 -6.40
CA ILE A 22 17.88 5.27 -5.92
C ILE A 22 17.46 6.57 -5.22
N ASP A 23 17.72 6.64 -3.92
CA ASP A 23 17.51 7.84 -3.09
C ASP A 23 18.85 8.57 -2.97
N GLU A 24 19.00 9.66 -3.72
CA GLU A 24 20.25 10.43 -3.77
C GLU A 24 20.44 11.20 -2.46
N GLU A 25 21.63 11.09 -1.87
CA GLU A 25 22.00 11.81 -0.66
C GLU A 25 22.70 13.13 -1.00
N PRO A 26 22.51 14.18 -0.16
CA PRO A 26 23.38 15.35 -0.19
C PRO A 26 24.86 14.94 -0.11
N ALA A 27 25.70 15.57 -0.93
CA ALA A 27 27.12 15.33 -0.92
C ALA A 27 27.80 16.19 0.16
N GLU A 28 28.82 15.67 0.83
CA GLU A 28 29.69 16.48 1.69
C GLU A 28 30.92 16.91 0.88
N VAL A 29 31.09 18.22 0.70
CA VAL A 29 32.26 18.81 0.02
C VAL A 29 32.88 19.83 0.95
N ASP A 30 34.15 19.63 1.32
CA ASP A 30 34.90 20.50 2.23
C ASP A 30 34.20 20.78 3.59
N GLY A 31 33.49 19.78 4.11
CA GLY A 31 32.75 19.88 5.38
C GLY A 31 31.43 20.66 5.28
N GLN A 32 31.00 21.02 4.06
CA GLN A 32 29.68 21.60 3.78
C GLN A 32 28.78 20.59 3.08
N GLU A 33 27.53 20.52 3.53
CA GLU A 33 26.50 19.70 2.91
C GLU A 33 25.97 20.41 1.66
N VAL A 34 26.18 19.80 0.50
CA VAL A 34 25.69 20.26 -0.79
C VAL A 34 24.40 19.51 -1.11
N PRO A 35 23.25 20.20 -1.22
CA PRO A 35 21.98 19.55 -1.47
C PRO A 35 21.94 18.93 -2.88
N VAL A 36 21.12 17.89 -3.04
CA VAL A 36 20.89 17.25 -4.33
C VAL A 36 20.27 18.24 -5.32
N ASP A 37 20.89 18.39 -6.48
CA ASP A 37 20.39 19.26 -7.55
C ASP A 37 19.24 18.58 -8.31
N LEU A 38 18.01 18.97 -7.98
CA LEU A 38 16.78 18.44 -8.58
C LEU A 38 16.59 18.84 -10.05
N MET A 39 17.38 19.79 -10.57
CA MET A 39 17.38 20.14 -12.00
C MET A 39 18.12 19.11 -12.85
N GLN A 40 19.02 18.33 -12.25
CA GLN A 40 19.76 17.30 -12.97
C GLN A 40 18.87 16.12 -13.37
N PRO A 41 19.26 15.35 -14.39
CA PRO A 41 18.58 14.12 -14.77
C PRO A 41 18.37 13.19 -13.58
N CYS A 42 17.18 12.59 -13.48
CA CYS A 42 16.84 11.70 -12.39
C CYS A 42 17.42 10.30 -12.62
N GLN A 43 18.13 9.75 -11.62
CA GLN A 43 18.70 8.39 -11.71
C GLN A 43 17.62 7.29 -11.80
N ASN A 44 16.38 7.61 -11.39
CA ASN A 44 15.22 6.72 -11.47
C ASN A 44 14.47 6.79 -12.81
N GLY A 45 15.03 7.52 -13.79
CA GLY A 45 14.43 7.75 -15.11
C GLY A 45 13.75 9.12 -15.19
N GLU A 46 13.57 9.61 -16.42
CA GLU A 46 12.86 10.88 -16.66
C GLU A 46 11.35 10.65 -16.76
N TRP A 47 10.60 11.46 -16.00
CA TRP A 47 9.15 11.38 -15.84
C TRP A 47 8.51 12.74 -16.09
N ASP A 48 7.37 12.74 -16.79
CA ASP A 48 6.64 13.97 -17.09
C ASP A 48 5.73 14.36 -15.93
N ASN A 49 4.92 13.41 -15.47
CA ASN A 49 3.85 13.65 -14.53
C ASN A 49 3.99 12.77 -13.29
N LEU A 50 3.99 13.39 -12.11
CA LEU A 50 3.90 12.73 -10.81
C LEU A 50 2.51 12.98 -10.21
N TYR A 51 1.83 11.91 -9.84
CA TYR A 51 0.53 11.93 -9.19
C TYR A 51 0.67 11.39 -7.77
N LEU A 52 0.17 12.13 -6.78
CA LEU A 52 0.23 11.74 -5.37
C LEU A 52 -1.19 11.42 -4.88
N ASP A 53 -1.42 10.17 -4.49
CA ASP A 53 -2.50 9.86 -3.56
C ASP A 53 -2.09 10.35 -2.16
N MET A 54 -2.61 11.51 -1.80
CA MET A 54 -2.24 12.21 -0.57
C MET A 54 -2.69 11.45 0.68
N ASN A 55 -3.73 10.63 0.61
CA ASN A 55 -4.17 9.86 1.78
C ASN A 55 -3.11 8.83 2.19
N GLY A 56 -2.39 8.27 1.21
CA GLY A 56 -1.22 7.42 1.45
C GLY A 56 -0.02 8.13 2.07
N ILE A 57 0.02 9.48 2.06
CA ILE A 57 1.04 10.31 2.71
C ILE A 57 0.55 10.79 4.08
N ILE A 58 -0.69 11.29 4.15
CA ILE A 58 -1.26 11.89 5.36
C ILE A 58 -1.33 10.87 6.49
N HIS A 59 -1.84 9.65 6.23
CA HIS A 59 -2.01 8.64 7.27
C HIS A 59 -0.70 8.29 8.01
N PRO A 60 0.42 7.96 7.32
CA PRO A 60 1.71 7.74 7.96
C PRO A 60 2.23 8.93 8.79
N CYS A 61 1.94 10.17 8.39
CA CYS A 61 2.41 11.36 9.11
C CYS A 61 1.76 11.55 10.49
N PHE A 62 0.59 10.96 10.75
CA PHE A 62 -0.04 10.97 12.09
C PHE A 62 0.58 9.95 13.05
N HIS A 63 1.11 8.84 12.52
CA HIS A 63 1.66 7.74 13.31
C HIS A 63 2.96 7.22 12.67
N PRO A 64 4.03 8.03 12.65
CA PRO A 64 5.28 7.60 12.06
C PRO A 64 5.88 6.44 12.86
N GLU A 65 6.39 5.41 12.17
CA GLU A 65 6.96 4.22 12.82
C GLU A 65 8.35 4.48 13.42
N ASP A 66 9.09 5.43 12.85
CA ASP A 66 10.52 5.64 13.10
C ASP A 66 10.84 6.85 14.00
N ARG A 67 9.82 7.61 14.43
CA ARG A 67 9.98 8.81 15.28
C ARG A 67 8.79 8.98 16.23
N GLU A 68 8.90 9.92 17.17
CA GLU A 68 7.79 10.23 18.08
C GLU A 68 6.56 10.75 17.31
N GLU A 69 5.36 10.42 17.81
CA GLU A 69 4.11 10.88 17.21
C GLU A 69 4.01 12.41 17.34
N PRO A 70 3.62 13.14 16.27
CA PRO A 70 3.49 14.59 16.33
C PRO A 70 2.41 15.00 17.34
N THR A 71 2.65 16.10 18.05
CA THR A 71 1.78 16.61 19.12
C THR A 71 0.85 17.74 18.66
N THR A 72 1.16 18.38 17.52
CA THR A 72 0.40 19.50 16.96
C THR A 72 0.06 19.30 15.48
N GLU A 73 -0.94 20.01 14.97
CA GLU A 73 -1.24 19.98 13.54
C GLU A 73 -0.11 20.61 12.71
N GLU A 74 0.58 21.62 13.23
CA GLU A 74 1.71 22.22 12.52
C GLU A 74 2.84 21.21 12.30
N GLU A 75 3.13 20.37 13.30
CA GLU A 75 4.10 19.27 13.17
C GLU A 75 3.65 18.26 12.10
N VAL A 76 2.37 17.87 12.10
CA VAL A 76 1.80 17.00 11.05
C VAL A 76 1.97 17.63 9.66
N PHE A 77 1.69 18.91 9.49
CA PHE A 77 1.86 19.59 8.20
C PHE A 77 3.32 19.64 7.75
N GLN A 78 4.26 19.90 8.67
CA GLN A 78 5.69 19.85 8.36
C GLN A 78 6.11 18.45 7.89
N LEU A 79 5.66 17.40 8.57
CA LEU A 79 5.92 16.02 8.16
C LEU A 79 5.36 15.71 6.77
N ILE A 80 4.15 16.18 6.46
CA ILE A 80 3.55 16.02 5.12
C ILE A 80 4.41 16.74 4.07
N PHE A 81 4.87 17.96 4.35
CA PHE A 81 5.72 18.72 3.41
C PHE A 81 7.06 18.04 3.16
N GLU A 82 7.72 17.56 4.22
CA GLU A 82 8.95 16.77 4.12
C GLU A 82 8.74 15.51 3.27
N TYR A 83 7.61 14.84 3.45
CA TYR A 83 7.27 13.63 2.70
C TYR A 83 7.07 13.93 1.21
N ILE A 84 6.31 14.99 0.88
CA ILE A 84 6.09 15.39 -0.52
C ILE A 84 7.42 15.78 -1.16
N ASP A 85 8.27 16.55 -0.47
CA ASP A 85 9.60 16.93 -0.96
C ASP A 85 10.47 15.71 -1.24
N HIS A 86 10.42 14.71 -0.34
CA HIS A 86 11.15 13.46 -0.52
C HIS A 86 10.63 12.70 -1.74
N VAL A 87 9.33 12.47 -1.86
CA VAL A 87 8.75 11.79 -3.03
C VAL A 87 9.04 12.54 -4.33
N PHE A 88 9.01 13.88 -4.29
CA PHE A 88 9.38 14.72 -5.42
C PHE A 88 10.84 14.53 -5.82
N SER A 89 11.77 14.47 -4.85
CA SER A 89 13.20 14.32 -5.14
C SER A 89 13.54 12.97 -5.79
N LEU A 90 12.76 11.93 -5.50
CA LEU A 90 12.92 10.59 -6.08
C LEU A 90 12.53 10.50 -7.55
N ILE A 91 11.57 11.32 -8.00
CA ILE A 91 10.96 11.22 -9.35
C ILE A 91 11.29 12.41 -10.27
N ARG A 92 11.39 13.62 -9.70
CA ARG A 92 11.70 14.87 -10.41
C ARG A 92 10.82 15.09 -11.66
N PRO A 93 9.48 15.19 -11.51
CA PRO A 93 8.58 15.37 -12.65
C PRO A 93 8.92 16.64 -13.43
N ARG A 94 8.83 16.58 -14.76
CA ARG A 94 9.20 17.70 -15.65
C ARG A 94 8.04 18.56 -16.14
N ARG A 95 6.80 18.09 -16.01
CA ARG A 95 5.60 18.77 -16.55
C ARG A 95 4.53 19.00 -15.50
N LEU A 96 4.19 17.97 -14.72
CA LEU A 96 3.05 18.02 -13.79
C LEU A 96 3.37 17.38 -12.44
N LEU A 97 2.95 18.06 -11.36
CA LEU A 97 2.67 17.46 -10.06
C LEU A 97 1.18 17.56 -9.77
N PHE A 98 0.51 16.43 -9.63
CA PHE A 98 -0.91 16.36 -9.28
C PHE A 98 -1.06 15.78 -7.87
N MET A 99 -1.63 16.55 -6.95
CA MET A 99 -1.84 16.17 -5.56
C MET A 99 -3.34 15.92 -5.33
N ALA A 100 -3.73 14.67 -5.10
CA ALA A 100 -5.13 14.26 -4.94
C ALA A 100 -5.40 13.84 -3.49
N ILE A 101 -6.27 14.58 -2.83
CA ILE A 101 -6.79 14.24 -1.50
C ILE A 101 -8.15 13.57 -1.67
N ASP A 102 -8.49 12.56 -0.86
CA ASP A 102 -9.83 11.99 -0.89
C ASP A 102 -10.90 13.05 -0.61
N GLY A 103 -11.89 13.11 -1.51
CA GLY A 103 -13.13 13.84 -1.33
C GLY A 103 -14.29 12.92 -0.92
N VAL A 104 -15.51 13.41 -1.07
CA VAL A 104 -16.71 12.60 -0.79
C VAL A 104 -16.75 11.42 -1.77
N ALA A 105 -16.60 10.21 -1.24
CA ALA A 105 -16.56 8.97 -2.01
C ALA A 105 -17.98 8.44 -2.35
N PRO A 106 -18.12 7.56 -3.36
CA PRO A 106 -19.39 6.91 -3.67
C PRO A 106 -19.93 6.06 -2.51
N ARG A 107 -21.25 5.85 -2.47
CA ARG A 107 -21.92 5.08 -1.40
C ARG A 107 -21.32 3.69 -1.16
N ALA A 108 -20.91 3.01 -2.23
CA ALA A 108 -20.28 1.69 -2.12
C ALA A 108 -18.98 1.75 -1.28
N LYS A 109 -18.11 2.74 -1.56
CA LYS A 109 -16.91 3.00 -0.75
C LYS A 109 -17.26 3.46 0.65
N MET A 110 -18.26 4.33 0.83
CA MET A 110 -18.66 4.81 2.15
C MET A 110 -19.05 3.67 3.11
N ASN A 111 -19.72 2.63 2.61
CA ASN A 111 -20.05 1.45 3.42
C ASN A 111 -18.80 0.74 3.92
N GLN A 112 -17.80 0.60 3.04
CA GLN A 112 -16.52 -0.02 3.36
C GLN A 112 -15.73 0.85 4.35
N GLN A 113 -15.63 2.16 4.10
CA GLN A 113 -14.94 3.11 4.98
C GLN A 113 -15.59 3.13 6.37
N ARG A 114 -16.93 3.12 6.43
CA ARG A 114 -17.69 2.98 7.68
C ARG A 114 -17.29 1.70 8.41
N SER A 115 -17.34 0.55 7.74
CA SER A 115 -16.98 -0.72 8.36
C SER A 115 -15.53 -0.73 8.89
N ARG A 116 -14.58 -0.16 8.14
CA ARG A 116 -13.17 -0.05 8.56
C ARG A 116 -13.04 0.79 9.84
N ARG A 117 -13.72 1.94 9.92
CA ARG A 117 -13.68 2.85 11.09
C ARG A 117 -14.33 2.25 12.34
N PHE A 118 -15.47 1.59 12.19
CA PHE A 118 -16.11 0.88 13.32
C PHE A 118 -15.20 -0.24 13.86
N LYS A 119 -14.51 -0.96 12.96
CA LYS A 119 -13.59 -2.01 13.35
C LYS A 119 -12.34 -1.45 14.04
N SER A 120 -11.72 -0.40 13.52
CA SER A 120 -10.53 0.21 14.13
C SER A 120 -10.83 0.77 15.53
N MET A 121 -12.00 1.40 15.72
CA MET A 121 -12.44 1.87 17.02
C MET A 121 -12.62 0.73 18.03
N LYS A 122 -13.25 -0.37 17.61
CA LYS A 122 -13.42 -1.55 18.46
C LYS A 122 -12.07 -2.19 18.80
N GLU A 123 -11.18 -2.34 17.83
CA GLU A 123 -9.83 -2.89 18.06
C GLU A 123 -9.01 -1.99 19.00
N ALA A 124 -9.13 -0.66 18.88
CA ALA A 124 -8.49 0.28 19.79
C ALA A 124 -9.06 0.18 21.22
N GLU A 125 -10.37 0.03 21.37
CA GLU A 125 -11.03 -0.16 22.67
C GLU A 125 -10.62 -1.49 23.32
N ASP A 126 -10.63 -2.58 22.55
CA ASP A 126 -10.24 -3.91 23.02
C ASP A 126 -8.76 -3.92 23.43
N LYS A 127 -7.87 -3.32 22.62
CA LYS A 127 -6.45 -3.15 22.96
C LYS A 127 -6.25 -2.34 24.24
N ARG A 128 -7.04 -1.28 24.47
CA ARG A 128 -6.98 -0.47 25.69
C ARG A 128 -7.38 -1.29 26.92
N LYS A 129 -8.47 -2.06 26.83
CA LYS A 129 -8.92 -2.95 27.92
C LYS A 129 -7.88 -4.02 28.24
N GLU A 130 -7.27 -4.60 27.21
CA GLU A 130 -6.21 -5.60 27.38
C GLU A 130 -4.96 -5.00 28.01
N GLU A 131 -4.54 -3.80 27.59
CA GLU A 131 -3.43 -3.06 28.20
C GLU A 131 -3.71 -2.77 29.68
N GLU A 132 -4.90 -2.26 30.02
CA GLU A 132 -5.29 -1.98 31.41
C GLU A 132 -5.27 -3.25 32.27
N LYS A 133 -5.77 -4.37 31.74
CA LYS A 133 -5.74 -5.66 32.44
C LYS A 133 -4.31 -6.12 32.71
N LEU A 134 -3.44 -6.10 31.69
CA LEU A 134 -2.03 -6.46 31.82
C LEU A 134 -1.33 -5.56 32.85
N ARG A 135 -1.56 -4.25 32.81
CA ARG A 135 -0.99 -3.30 33.77
C ARG A 135 -1.39 -3.63 35.21
N ASN A 136 -2.66 -3.95 35.45
CA ASN A 136 -3.14 -4.35 36.79
C ASN A 136 -2.47 -5.66 37.25
N GLU A 137 -2.42 -6.67 36.38
CA GLU A 137 -1.76 -7.95 36.68
C GLU A 137 -0.27 -7.78 37.02
N PHE A 138 0.46 -6.93 36.27
CA PHE A 138 1.86 -6.63 36.57
C PHE A 138 2.06 -5.82 37.85
N SER A 139 1.15 -4.89 38.14
CA SER A 139 1.14 -4.14 39.39
C SER A 139 0.93 -5.07 40.59
N ASP A 140 -0.01 -6.02 40.49
CA ASP A 140 -0.27 -7.03 41.53
C ASP A 140 0.92 -7.98 41.73
N MET A 141 1.69 -8.25 40.66
CA MET A 141 2.95 -9.00 40.71
C MET A 141 4.15 -8.17 41.23
N GLY A 142 3.93 -6.91 41.65
CA GLY A 142 4.99 -6.04 42.18
C GLY A 142 5.97 -5.52 41.13
N VAL A 143 5.65 -5.67 39.84
CA VAL A 143 6.47 -5.15 38.73
C VAL A 143 6.15 -3.67 38.54
N LYS A 144 7.17 -2.80 38.61
CA LYS A 144 7.00 -1.38 38.31
C LYS A 144 6.66 -1.19 36.84
N VAL A 145 5.40 -0.90 36.57
CA VAL A 145 4.92 -0.54 35.24
C VAL A 145 5.21 0.95 34.98
N PRO A 146 5.81 1.33 33.83
CA PRO A 146 6.01 2.72 33.48
C PRO A 146 4.69 3.51 33.48
N HIS A 147 4.72 4.76 33.95
CA HIS A 147 3.56 5.65 33.82
C HIS A 147 3.13 5.76 32.36
N LYS A 148 1.82 5.71 32.13
CA LYS A 148 1.25 5.93 30.80
C LYS A 148 1.68 7.33 30.36
N LYS A 149 2.50 7.44 29.30
CA LYS A 149 2.60 8.71 28.57
C LYS A 149 1.17 9.03 28.14
N GLU A 150 0.62 10.14 28.61
CA GLU A 150 -0.65 10.64 28.08
C GLU A 150 -0.40 10.87 26.60
N LYS A 151 -0.89 9.96 25.75
CA LYS A 151 -0.99 10.25 24.32
C LYS A 151 -1.79 11.54 24.23
N GLY A 152 -1.23 12.55 23.57
CA GLY A 152 -1.87 13.86 23.45
C GLY A 152 -3.34 13.70 23.04
N GLY A 153 -4.21 14.56 23.57
CA GLY A 153 -5.66 14.46 23.35
C GLY A 153 -6.06 14.56 21.87
N GLN A 154 -7.34 14.26 21.56
CA GLN A 154 -8.17 14.47 20.34
C GLN A 154 -7.54 14.60 18.92
N LEU A 155 -6.36 15.18 18.74
CA LEU A 155 -5.55 15.29 17.51
C LEU A 155 -5.18 13.94 16.87
N PHE A 156 -5.28 12.83 17.61
CA PHE A 156 -4.85 11.49 17.17
C PHE A 156 -6.00 10.58 16.71
N ASP A 157 -7.22 11.11 16.57
CA ASP A 157 -8.27 10.34 15.93
C ASP A 157 -8.07 10.37 14.41
N SER A 158 -7.54 9.29 13.83
CA SER A 158 -7.41 9.13 12.38
C SER A 158 -8.71 9.39 11.58
N ASN A 159 -9.88 9.37 12.23
CA ASN A 159 -11.15 9.76 11.60
C ASN A 159 -11.20 11.25 11.20
N VAL A 160 -10.32 12.11 11.74
CA VAL A 160 -10.20 13.51 11.28
C VAL A 160 -9.76 13.61 9.81
N ILE A 161 -9.13 12.55 9.28
CA ILE A 161 -8.76 12.38 7.87
C ILE A 161 -10.03 11.96 7.08
N THR A 162 -10.99 12.89 7.01
CA THR A 162 -12.25 12.74 6.28
C THR A 162 -12.65 14.08 5.68
N PRO A 163 -13.16 14.11 4.44
CA PRO A 163 -13.76 15.31 3.88
C PRO A 163 -14.78 15.96 4.83
N GLY A 164 -14.75 17.29 4.93
CA GLY A 164 -15.67 18.08 5.76
C GLY A 164 -15.19 18.33 7.19
N THR A 165 -14.05 17.78 7.63
CA THR A 165 -13.47 18.11 8.95
C THR A 165 -12.70 19.43 8.90
N ALA A 166 -12.58 20.08 10.06
CA ALA A 166 -11.82 21.32 10.18
C ALA A 166 -10.32 21.12 9.89
N PHE A 167 -9.78 19.94 10.21
CA PHE A 167 -8.41 19.55 9.87
C PHE A 167 -8.19 19.57 8.35
N MET A 168 -9.06 18.93 7.56
CA MET A 168 -8.91 18.88 6.10
C MET A 168 -9.00 20.27 5.45
N ALA A 169 -9.82 21.17 6.02
CA ALA A 169 -9.89 22.56 5.55
C ALA A 169 -8.56 23.30 5.80
N ARG A 170 -7.96 23.16 6.99
CA ARG A 170 -6.65 23.75 7.31
C ARG A 170 -5.53 23.12 6.49
N LEU A 171 -5.56 21.80 6.28
CA LEU A 171 -4.60 21.10 5.43
C LEU A 171 -4.63 21.62 3.98
N SER A 172 -5.82 21.87 3.41
CA SER A 172 -5.94 22.46 2.06
C SER A 172 -5.23 23.82 1.98
N ILE A 173 -5.43 24.69 2.97
CA ILE A 173 -4.76 26.00 3.04
C ILE A 173 -3.24 25.82 3.19
N ALA A 174 -2.80 24.92 4.06
CA ALA A 174 -1.38 24.65 4.30
C ALA A 174 -0.68 24.14 3.02
N LEU A 175 -1.33 23.25 2.25
CA LEU A 175 -0.80 22.74 0.99
C LEU A 175 -0.74 23.81 -0.10
N GLN A 176 -1.74 24.70 -0.18
CA GLN A 176 -1.68 25.84 -1.10
C GLN A 176 -0.49 26.75 -0.77
N TYR A 177 -0.25 27.03 0.52
CA TYR A 177 0.94 27.77 0.95
C TYR A 177 2.23 27.03 0.56
N TYR A 178 2.32 25.72 0.87
CA TYR A 178 3.48 24.89 0.54
C TYR A 178 3.82 24.91 -0.95
N ILE A 179 2.82 24.75 -1.82
CA ILE A 179 3.00 24.79 -3.29
C ILE A 179 3.60 26.14 -3.70
N ARG A 180 3.04 27.25 -3.21
CA ARG A 180 3.54 28.60 -3.53
C ARG A 180 4.93 28.84 -2.97
N LEU A 181 5.22 28.35 -1.78
CA LEU A 181 6.56 28.42 -1.19
C LEU A 181 7.57 27.71 -2.11
N ARG A 182 7.30 26.45 -2.47
CA ARG A 182 8.20 25.64 -3.32
C ARG A 182 8.39 26.24 -4.71
N GLN A 183 7.34 26.74 -5.36
CA GLN A 183 7.46 27.43 -6.66
C GLN A 183 8.34 28.69 -6.60
N ASN A 184 8.38 29.38 -5.45
CA ASN A 184 9.20 30.58 -5.27
C ASN A 184 10.63 30.28 -4.82
N THR A 185 10.88 29.15 -4.15
CA THR A 185 12.18 28.85 -3.54
C THR A 185 12.97 27.77 -4.27
N LEU A 186 12.32 26.87 -5.02
CA LEU A 186 12.99 25.75 -5.71
C LEU A 186 12.91 25.90 -7.23
N PRO A 187 14.06 25.99 -7.94
CA PRO A 187 14.09 26.08 -9.40
C PRO A 187 13.32 24.94 -10.09
N ALA A 188 13.40 23.71 -9.56
CA ALA A 188 12.72 22.54 -10.12
C ALA A 188 11.18 22.62 -10.10
N TRP A 189 10.61 23.54 -9.31
CA TRP A 189 9.16 23.76 -9.22
C TRP A 189 8.68 24.95 -10.04
N LYS A 190 9.60 25.82 -10.48
CA LYS A 190 9.27 27.14 -11.04
C LYS A 190 8.37 27.06 -12.28
N ASP A 191 8.70 26.17 -13.21
CA ASP A 191 7.97 25.98 -14.47
C ASP A 191 7.04 24.76 -14.45
N LEU A 192 6.90 24.12 -13.28
CA LEU A 192 6.09 22.93 -13.11
C LEU A 192 4.61 23.30 -12.93
N MET A 193 3.71 22.64 -13.68
CA MET A 193 2.29 22.72 -13.40
C MET A 193 1.99 21.95 -12.11
N VAL A 194 1.41 22.61 -11.11
CA VAL A 194 0.99 21.95 -9.87
C VAL A 194 -0.52 22.05 -9.73
N ILE A 195 -1.19 20.90 -9.64
CA ILE A 195 -2.64 20.79 -9.44
C ILE A 195 -2.90 20.21 -8.05
N LEU A 196 -3.66 20.93 -7.23
CA LEU A 196 -4.18 20.44 -5.96
C LEU A 196 -5.67 20.14 -6.11
N SER A 197 -6.05 18.86 -6.01
CA SER A 197 -7.44 18.44 -5.88
C SER A 197 -7.71 18.10 -4.42
N ASP A 198 -8.22 19.08 -3.68
CA ASP A 198 -8.45 18.96 -2.25
C ASP A 198 -9.71 18.13 -1.90
N ALA A 199 -9.98 17.98 -0.59
CA ALA A 199 -11.10 17.20 -0.08
C ALA A 199 -12.50 17.77 -0.42
N ASN A 200 -12.58 19.02 -0.91
CA ASN A 200 -13.85 19.62 -1.33
C ASN A 200 -14.24 19.17 -2.74
N THR A 201 -13.28 18.72 -3.54
CA THR A 201 -13.55 18.07 -4.82
C THR A 201 -14.09 16.65 -4.56
N PRO A 202 -15.27 16.25 -5.03
CA PRO A 202 -15.79 14.89 -4.81
C PRO A 202 -14.92 13.79 -5.45
N GLY A 203 -15.00 12.57 -4.93
CA GLY A 203 -14.29 11.39 -5.43
C GLY A 203 -13.05 11.01 -4.63
N GLU A 204 -12.65 9.74 -4.73
CA GLU A 204 -11.42 9.19 -4.14
C GLU A 204 -10.18 9.74 -4.88
N GLY A 205 -9.07 9.92 -4.18
CA GLY A 205 -7.83 10.49 -4.71
C GLY A 205 -7.32 9.76 -5.95
N GLU A 206 -7.22 8.43 -5.85
CA GLU A 206 -6.82 7.56 -6.97
C GLU A 206 -7.75 7.70 -8.20
N HIS A 207 -9.06 7.82 -7.98
CA HIS A 207 -10.04 7.97 -9.04
C HIS A 207 -10.03 9.37 -9.67
N LYS A 208 -9.76 10.43 -8.89
CA LYS A 208 -9.54 11.79 -9.40
C LYS A 208 -8.34 11.82 -10.35
N ILE A 209 -7.23 11.17 -9.96
CA ILE A 209 -6.03 11.06 -10.78
C ILE A 209 -6.34 10.34 -12.10
N VAL A 210 -6.95 9.16 -12.04
CA VAL A 210 -7.28 8.37 -13.24
C VAL A 210 -8.24 9.11 -14.15
N SER A 211 -9.22 9.82 -13.58
CA SER A 211 -10.15 10.65 -14.36
C SER A 211 -9.41 11.77 -15.08
N TYR A 212 -8.50 12.46 -14.39
CA TYR A 212 -7.66 13.48 -15.01
C TYR A 212 -6.83 12.92 -16.18
N ILE A 213 -6.19 11.76 -16.01
CA ILE A 213 -5.39 11.13 -17.08
C ILE A 213 -6.25 10.83 -18.31
N ARG A 214 -7.43 10.21 -18.10
CA ARG A 214 -8.39 9.90 -19.18
C ARG A 214 -8.85 11.17 -19.90
N GLU A 215 -9.21 12.20 -19.16
CA GLU A 215 -9.61 13.49 -19.72
C GLU A 215 -8.48 14.18 -20.50
N GLN A 216 -7.21 14.03 -20.09
CA GLN A 216 -6.10 14.56 -20.87
C GLN A 216 -5.87 13.79 -22.16
N ARG A 217 -5.98 12.45 -22.12
CA ARG A 217 -5.81 11.58 -23.29
C ARG A 217 -6.80 11.90 -24.41
N ASP A 218 -8.02 12.31 -24.05
CA ASP A 218 -9.07 12.68 -25.02
C ASP A 218 -8.88 14.10 -25.62
N ARG A 219 -7.91 14.89 -25.14
CA ARG A 219 -7.65 16.24 -25.65
C ARG A 219 -6.79 16.24 -26.91
N LYS A 220 -7.10 17.16 -27.82
CA LYS A 220 -6.25 17.44 -28.99
C LYS A 220 -4.87 17.94 -28.54
N GLY A 221 -3.82 17.33 -29.07
CA GLY A 221 -2.43 17.66 -28.71
C GLY A 221 -1.91 16.92 -27.48
N TRP A 222 -2.64 15.92 -26.96
CA TRP A 222 -2.10 14.96 -26.00
C TRP A 222 -0.86 14.27 -26.58
N ASP A 223 0.18 14.18 -25.77
CA ASP A 223 1.38 13.41 -26.11
C ASP A 223 1.21 11.96 -25.63
N PRO A 224 1.02 10.98 -26.53
CA PRO A 224 0.82 9.58 -26.15
C PRO A 224 2.07 8.94 -25.53
N ASN A 225 3.22 9.63 -25.55
CA ASN A 225 4.45 9.17 -24.90
C ASN A 225 4.69 9.82 -23.53
N THR A 226 3.69 10.55 -22.99
CA THR A 226 3.77 11.12 -21.65
C THR A 226 4.04 10.02 -20.62
N ARG A 227 5.03 10.24 -19.75
CA ARG A 227 5.46 9.28 -18.74
C ARG A 227 4.86 9.60 -17.38
N HIS A 228 4.19 8.61 -16.80
CA HIS A 228 3.38 8.76 -15.60
C HIS A 228 3.96 7.99 -14.42
N VAL A 229 4.06 8.66 -13.27
CA VAL A 229 4.32 8.01 -11.97
C VAL A 229 3.19 8.31 -11.01
N LEU A 230 2.56 7.26 -10.49
CA LEU A 230 1.57 7.36 -9.42
C LEU A 230 2.18 6.89 -8.10
N TYR A 231 2.19 7.74 -7.09
CA TYR A 231 2.58 7.36 -5.74
C TYR A 231 1.38 6.81 -4.97
N GLY A 232 1.54 5.62 -4.38
CA GLY A 232 0.61 5.07 -3.40
C GLY A 232 0.86 3.59 -3.10
N LEU A 233 0.24 3.09 -2.03
CA LEU A 233 0.48 1.74 -1.52
C LEU A 233 -0.58 0.73 -1.95
N ASP A 234 -1.75 1.20 -2.39
CA ASP A 234 -2.92 0.38 -2.66
C ASP A 234 -2.76 -0.49 -3.91
N ALA A 235 -3.30 -1.70 -3.85
CA ALA A 235 -3.23 -2.66 -4.96
C ALA A 235 -4.14 -2.24 -6.12
N ASP A 236 -5.18 -1.47 -5.83
CA ASP A 236 -6.13 -0.96 -6.81
C ASP A 236 -5.45 0.00 -7.78
N LEU A 237 -4.38 0.70 -7.35
CA LEU A 237 -3.55 1.55 -8.22
C LEU A 237 -2.95 0.80 -9.41
N ILE A 238 -2.59 -0.49 -9.24
CA ILE A 238 -2.06 -1.32 -10.34
C ILE A 238 -3.15 -1.58 -11.37
N MET A 239 -4.37 -1.89 -10.92
CA MET A 239 -5.53 -2.11 -11.79
C MET A 239 -5.93 -0.83 -12.51
N LEU A 240 -5.98 0.27 -11.76
CA LEU A 240 -6.29 1.59 -12.28
C LEU A 240 -5.27 2.03 -13.33
N ALA A 241 -3.98 1.83 -13.08
CA ALA A 241 -2.93 2.14 -14.03
C ALA A 241 -3.04 1.30 -15.31
N LEU A 242 -3.30 -0.01 -15.22
CA LEU A 242 -3.58 -0.87 -16.38
C LEU A 242 -4.78 -0.33 -17.19
N ALA A 243 -5.86 0.04 -16.51
CA ALA A 243 -7.09 0.56 -17.10
C ALA A 243 -7.00 2.01 -17.62
N THR A 244 -5.83 2.66 -17.54
CA THR A 244 -5.58 3.92 -18.27
C THR A 244 -5.19 3.67 -19.73
N HIS A 245 -4.63 2.50 -20.03
CA HIS A 245 -3.97 2.17 -21.29
C HIS A 245 -2.86 3.15 -21.69
N GLU A 246 -2.25 3.84 -20.73
CA GLU A 246 -1.07 4.65 -20.99
C GLU A 246 0.17 3.76 -21.10
N PRO A 247 0.97 3.87 -22.18
CA PRO A 247 2.07 2.96 -22.44
C PRO A 247 3.25 3.16 -21.49
N HIS A 248 3.43 4.34 -20.90
CA HIS A 248 4.57 4.66 -20.02
C HIS A 248 4.10 5.00 -18.60
N PHE A 249 3.66 3.97 -17.87
CA PHE A 249 3.15 4.14 -16.52
C PHE A 249 4.00 3.35 -15.50
N ALA A 250 4.32 3.98 -14.37
CA ALA A 250 4.90 3.35 -13.20
C ALA A 250 4.18 3.75 -11.90
N ILE A 251 4.30 2.90 -10.89
CA ILE A 251 3.79 3.14 -9.54
C ILE A 251 4.97 3.22 -8.58
N LEU A 252 5.11 4.35 -7.90
CA LEU A 252 6.08 4.52 -6.82
C LEU A 252 5.45 4.09 -5.50
N ARG A 253 6.19 3.30 -4.73
CA ARG A 253 5.74 2.80 -3.42
C ARG A 253 6.89 2.50 -2.49
N GLU A 254 6.61 2.46 -1.20
CA GLU A 254 7.53 1.93 -0.21
C GLU A 254 7.69 0.40 -0.35
N VAL A 255 8.87 -0.09 0.04
CA VAL A 255 9.17 -1.51 0.19
C VAL A 255 8.65 -1.99 1.54
N ILE A 256 7.69 -2.91 1.52
CA ILE A 256 7.15 -3.53 2.73
C ILE A 256 7.97 -4.79 3.06
N ASN A 257 8.78 -4.72 4.13
CA ASN A 257 9.53 -5.87 4.62
C ASN A 257 8.61 -6.87 5.32
N PHE A 258 8.23 -7.93 4.60
CA PHE A 258 7.30 -8.94 5.11
C PHE A 258 7.87 -9.88 6.17
N ASN A 259 9.19 -9.90 6.36
CA ASN A 259 9.89 -10.80 7.27
C ASN A 259 10.10 -10.23 8.68
N GLN A 260 9.77 -8.96 8.94
CA GLN A 260 10.03 -8.32 10.23
C GLN A 260 8.96 -8.59 11.31
N LYS A 261 7.92 -9.38 10.99
CA LYS A 261 6.88 -9.76 11.98
C LYS A 261 7.24 -10.97 12.86
N ASP A 262 8.35 -11.65 12.59
CA ASP A 262 8.90 -12.65 13.50
C ASP A 262 9.99 -12.01 14.38
N GLY A 263 9.54 -11.26 15.39
CA GLY A 263 10.40 -10.56 16.33
C GLY A 263 11.05 -11.50 17.35
N THR A 264 12.16 -12.13 16.99
CA THR A 264 13.27 -12.32 17.93
C THR A 264 14.11 -11.04 17.90
N LYS A 265 13.80 -10.09 18.80
CA LYS A 265 14.69 -8.96 19.06
C LYS A 265 15.80 -9.45 19.99
N ASP A 266 16.94 -9.85 19.43
CA ASP A 266 18.20 -9.96 20.17
C ASP A 266 18.73 -8.54 20.43
N SER A 267 18.25 -7.93 21.50
CA SER A 267 18.90 -6.76 22.09
C SER A 267 19.91 -7.25 23.12
N SER A 268 21.16 -7.40 22.71
CA SER A 268 22.30 -7.35 23.63
C SER A 268 23.51 -6.69 22.96
N VAL A 269 24.18 -5.85 23.74
CA VAL A 269 25.50 -5.20 23.50
C VAL A 269 25.62 -4.14 22.39
N ALA A 270 24.99 -2.99 22.57
CA ALA A 270 25.50 -1.70 22.06
C ALA A 270 25.02 -0.51 22.91
N ALA A 271 25.14 -0.61 24.24
CA ALA A 271 24.94 0.52 25.13
C ALA A 271 26.19 0.67 26.00
N LEU A 272 27.22 1.32 25.43
CA LEU A 272 28.35 1.97 26.11
C LEU A 272 29.31 2.55 25.06
N SER A 273 28.92 3.64 24.40
CA SER A 273 29.91 4.59 23.89
C SER A 273 29.33 6.00 23.89
N THR A 274 29.79 6.77 24.87
CA THR A 274 30.02 8.23 24.89
C THR A 274 29.24 9.11 23.91
N ALA A 275 28.47 10.03 24.50
CA ALA A 275 27.74 11.11 23.88
C ALA A 275 28.55 11.88 22.81
N SER A 276 27.93 12.05 21.65
CA SER A 276 28.22 13.09 20.67
C SER A 276 26.93 13.87 20.41
N PRO A 277 26.98 15.17 20.06
CA PRO A 277 25.79 16.02 20.01
C PRO A 277 24.82 15.54 18.94
N ALA A 278 23.52 15.68 19.23
CA ALA A 278 22.40 15.27 18.39
C ALA A 278 22.54 15.80 16.94
N LYS A 279 22.90 14.90 16.03
CA LYS A 279 22.53 15.06 14.61
C LYS A 279 21.00 14.95 14.55
N LYS A 280 20.35 15.86 13.83
CA LYS A 280 18.91 15.79 13.51
C LYS A 280 18.58 14.34 13.14
N ALA A 281 17.55 13.78 13.76
CA ALA A 281 17.11 12.42 13.48
C ALA A 281 16.72 12.35 12.00
N ASN A 282 17.66 11.90 11.16
CA ASN A 282 17.37 11.57 9.77
C ASN A 282 16.23 10.56 9.79
N ILE A 283 15.20 10.83 9.00
CA ILE A 283 14.16 9.87 8.66
C ILE A 283 14.88 8.56 8.37
N ALA A 284 14.60 7.48 9.12
CA ALA A 284 15.09 6.17 8.74
C ALA A 284 14.56 5.92 7.33
N LYS A 285 15.44 6.05 6.31
CA LYS A 285 14.99 6.11 4.91
C LYS A 285 14.37 4.78 4.54
N LYS A 286 13.04 4.75 4.50
CA LYS A 286 12.28 3.60 4.01
C LYS A 286 12.66 3.39 2.55
N PRO A 287 13.08 2.18 2.14
CA PRO A 287 13.45 1.95 0.75
C PRO A 287 12.21 2.06 -0.13
N TYR A 288 12.36 2.70 -1.29
CA TYR A 288 11.32 2.83 -2.30
C TYR A 288 11.57 1.90 -3.49
N GLN A 289 10.51 1.61 -4.24
CA GLN A 289 10.57 0.84 -5.46
C GLN A 289 9.56 1.38 -6.48
N LEU A 290 9.93 1.28 -7.76
CA LEU A 290 9.07 1.53 -8.90
C LEU A 290 8.51 0.19 -9.41
N LEU A 291 7.21 0.13 -9.60
CA LEU A 291 6.53 -0.93 -10.33
C LEU A 291 6.18 -0.43 -11.74
N PHE A 292 6.78 -1.02 -12.76
CA PHE A 292 6.59 -0.67 -14.16
C PHE A 292 5.41 -1.43 -14.77
N VAL A 293 4.32 -0.69 -15.03
CA VAL A 293 3.07 -1.26 -15.57
C VAL A 293 3.24 -1.68 -17.03
N HIS A 294 4.10 -1.00 -17.79
CA HIS A 294 4.41 -1.38 -19.17
C HIS A 294 5.11 -2.74 -19.29
N ILE A 295 5.97 -3.08 -18.33
CA ILE A 295 6.58 -4.43 -18.24
C ILE A 295 5.52 -5.45 -17.84
N LEU A 296 4.61 -5.10 -16.92
CA LEU A 296 3.48 -5.97 -16.57
C LEU A 296 2.59 -6.26 -17.79
N ARG A 297 2.29 -5.24 -18.60
CA ARG A 297 1.52 -5.40 -19.85
C ARG A 297 2.20 -6.37 -20.80
N ALA A 298 3.52 -6.26 -20.99
CA ALA A 298 4.28 -7.21 -21.80
C ALA A 298 4.21 -8.65 -21.24
N TYR A 299 4.30 -8.82 -19.92
CA TYR A 299 4.11 -10.14 -19.29
C TYR A 299 2.70 -10.69 -19.53
N LEU A 300 1.67 -9.88 -19.35
CA LEU A 300 0.28 -10.29 -19.53
C LEU A 300 -0.03 -10.60 -20.99
N ALA A 301 0.52 -9.83 -21.95
CA ALA A 301 0.38 -10.10 -23.38
C ALA A 301 0.97 -11.47 -23.72
N LEU A 302 2.23 -11.73 -23.33
CA LEU A 302 2.87 -13.03 -23.54
C LEU A 302 2.14 -14.17 -22.82
N GLU A 303 1.74 -13.92 -21.57
CA GLU A 303 1.09 -14.94 -20.79
C GLU A 303 -0.26 -15.26 -21.41
N LEU A 304 -1.15 -14.30 -21.64
CA LEU A 304 -2.53 -14.55 -22.05
C LEU A 304 -2.71 -14.78 -23.56
N HIS A 305 -1.66 -14.60 -24.38
CA HIS A 305 -1.70 -14.80 -25.84
C HIS A 305 -2.35 -16.11 -26.25
N GLN A 306 -3.14 -16.05 -27.33
CA GLN A 306 -3.80 -17.22 -27.91
C GLN A 306 -3.96 -17.10 -29.42
N ASP A 307 -3.45 -18.11 -30.14
CA ASP A 307 -3.59 -18.24 -31.57
C ASP A 307 -4.91 -18.93 -31.97
N GLY A 308 -5.33 -18.73 -33.22
CA GLY A 308 -6.47 -19.45 -33.80
C GLY A 308 -7.84 -19.06 -33.23
N LEU A 309 -7.95 -17.86 -32.67
CA LEU A 309 -9.23 -17.33 -32.18
C LEU A 309 -10.20 -17.04 -33.36
N PRO A 310 -11.51 -17.21 -33.14
CA PRO A 310 -12.52 -16.89 -34.15
C PRO A 310 -12.80 -15.37 -34.29
N PHE A 311 -12.02 -14.53 -33.64
CA PHE A 311 -12.10 -13.07 -33.65
C PHE A 311 -10.67 -12.48 -33.58
N GLU A 312 -10.53 -11.20 -33.92
CA GLU A 312 -9.25 -10.49 -33.93
C GLU A 312 -8.67 -10.35 -32.51
N TRP A 313 -7.37 -10.61 -32.38
CA TRP A 313 -6.65 -10.44 -31.12
C TRP A 313 -6.30 -8.98 -30.87
N ASP A 314 -6.72 -8.46 -29.73
CA ASP A 314 -6.44 -7.14 -29.19
C ASP A 314 -5.90 -7.26 -27.76
N GLU A 315 -4.63 -6.89 -27.55
CA GLU A 315 -3.97 -6.93 -26.24
C GLU A 315 -4.61 -5.99 -25.21
N GLU A 316 -5.11 -4.82 -25.64
CA GLU A 316 -5.71 -3.86 -24.71
C GLU A 316 -6.96 -4.43 -24.06
N ARG A 317 -7.75 -5.18 -24.84
CA ARG A 317 -8.97 -5.84 -24.35
C ARG A 317 -8.66 -6.99 -23.41
N VAL A 318 -7.51 -7.64 -23.57
CA VAL A 318 -7.03 -8.66 -22.64
C VAL A 318 -6.63 -8.05 -21.31
N PHE A 319 -6.05 -6.84 -21.31
CA PHE A 319 -5.75 -6.14 -20.06
C PHE A 319 -7.02 -5.72 -19.32
N ASP A 320 -8.06 -5.26 -20.04
CA ASP A 320 -9.39 -5.00 -19.46
C ASP A 320 -9.98 -6.24 -18.81
N ASP A 321 -9.95 -7.37 -19.53
CA ASP A 321 -10.44 -8.65 -19.04
C ASP A 321 -9.63 -9.10 -17.82
N PHE A 322 -8.30 -8.92 -17.80
CA PHE A 322 -7.46 -9.25 -16.64
C PHE A 322 -7.83 -8.41 -15.41
N VAL A 323 -8.04 -7.09 -15.59
CA VAL A 323 -8.53 -6.21 -14.51
C VAL A 323 -9.88 -6.71 -13.98
N PHE A 324 -10.80 -7.04 -14.88
CA PHE A 324 -12.11 -7.56 -14.52
C PHE A 324 -12.05 -8.92 -13.80
N LEU A 325 -11.17 -9.83 -14.24
CA LEU A 325 -10.93 -11.11 -13.56
C LEU A 325 -10.46 -10.89 -12.11
N CYS A 326 -9.59 -9.91 -11.88
CA CYS A 326 -9.09 -9.62 -10.54
C CYS A 326 -10.20 -9.18 -9.58
N PHE A 327 -11.30 -8.57 -10.07
CA PHE A 327 -12.45 -8.22 -9.23
C PHE A 327 -13.14 -9.43 -8.58
N PHE A 328 -13.06 -10.63 -9.18
CA PHE A 328 -13.64 -11.86 -8.59
C PHE A 328 -12.90 -12.35 -7.34
N VAL A 329 -11.61 -12.02 -7.22
CA VAL A 329 -10.79 -12.37 -6.05
C VAL A 329 -11.05 -11.43 -4.87
N GLY A 330 -11.82 -10.36 -5.14
CA GLY A 330 -12.36 -9.40 -4.19
C GLY A 330 -12.08 -7.98 -4.66
N ASN A 331 -12.65 -7.01 -3.98
CA ASN A 331 -12.36 -5.58 -4.13
C ASN A 331 -13.02 -4.86 -2.94
N ASP A 332 -12.96 -3.54 -2.90
CA ASP A 332 -13.55 -2.76 -1.82
C ASP A 332 -15.10 -2.75 -1.84
N PHE A 333 -15.72 -3.14 -2.94
CA PHE A 333 -17.16 -2.99 -3.17
C PHE A 333 -17.93 -4.31 -3.07
N LEU A 334 -17.29 -5.44 -3.35
CA LEU A 334 -17.88 -6.78 -3.34
C LEU A 334 -17.18 -7.70 -2.34
N PRO A 335 -17.92 -8.57 -1.63
CA PRO A 335 -17.30 -9.63 -0.84
C PRO A 335 -16.50 -10.56 -1.75
N HIS A 336 -15.39 -11.08 -1.24
CA HIS A 336 -14.58 -12.05 -1.97
C HIS A 336 -15.36 -13.36 -2.16
N SER A 337 -15.17 -14.01 -3.31
CA SER A 337 -15.70 -15.36 -3.50
C SER A 337 -15.06 -16.31 -2.48
N PRO A 338 -15.85 -17.19 -1.82
CA PRO A 338 -15.32 -18.16 -0.87
C PRO A 338 -14.23 -19.06 -1.47
N THR A 339 -14.27 -19.32 -2.78
CA THR A 339 -13.39 -20.27 -3.47
C THR A 339 -12.22 -19.59 -4.18
N LEU A 340 -12.20 -18.25 -4.29
CA LEU A 340 -11.16 -17.53 -5.02
C LEU A 340 -10.35 -16.65 -4.06
N GLU A 341 -9.28 -17.22 -3.51
CA GLU A 341 -8.32 -16.49 -2.68
C GLU A 341 -6.96 -16.36 -3.40
N ILE A 342 -6.36 -15.16 -3.37
CA ILE A 342 -5.03 -14.91 -3.97
C ILE A 342 -3.98 -15.90 -3.44
N ARG A 343 -4.00 -16.16 -2.13
CA ARG A 343 -3.05 -17.04 -1.44
C ARG A 343 -3.18 -18.51 -1.85
N GLU A 344 -4.31 -18.89 -2.44
CA GLU A 344 -4.58 -20.24 -2.92
C GLU A 344 -4.47 -20.34 -4.46
N GLY A 345 -3.95 -19.31 -5.13
CA GLY A 345 -3.78 -19.28 -6.59
C GLY A 345 -5.05 -18.91 -7.35
N GLY A 346 -5.97 -18.16 -6.73
CA GLY A 346 -7.25 -17.78 -7.35
C GLY A 346 -7.10 -17.00 -8.66
N ILE A 347 -6.10 -16.10 -8.76
CA ILE A 347 -5.84 -15.34 -9.99
C ILE A 347 -5.31 -16.28 -11.09
N ASP A 348 -4.37 -17.16 -10.76
CA ASP A 348 -3.80 -18.13 -11.70
C ASP A 348 -4.88 -19.09 -12.23
N LEU A 349 -5.83 -19.50 -11.37
CA LEU A 349 -6.99 -20.28 -11.78
C LEU A 349 -7.86 -19.51 -12.77
N LEU A 350 -8.23 -18.27 -12.45
CA LEU A 350 -9.05 -17.41 -13.31
C LEU A 350 -8.40 -17.20 -14.68
N MET A 351 -7.10 -16.86 -14.72
CA MET A 351 -6.36 -16.68 -15.97
C MET A 351 -6.32 -17.96 -16.82
N ARG A 352 -6.09 -19.12 -16.19
CA ARG A 352 -6.11 -20.42 -16.89
C ARG A 352 -7.49 -20.75 -17.45
N ARG A 353 -8.56 -20.56 -16.67
CA ARG A 353 -9.94 -20.86 -17.12
C ARG A 353 -10.38 -19.88 -18.20
N TYR A 354 -10.08 -18.60 -18.06
CA TYR A 354 -10.31 -17.59 -19.07
C TYR A 354 -9.69 -17.97 -20.42
N ARG A 355 -8.38 -18.27 -20.46
CA ARG A 355 -7.71 -18.68 -21.71
C ARG A 355 -8.29 -19.96 -22.32
N LYS A 356 -8.68 -20.92 -21.47
CA LYS A 356 -9.28 -22.18 -21.94
C LYS A 356 -10.57 -21.93 -22.72
N ILE A 357 -11.41 -20.99 -22.25
CA ILE A 357 -12.74 -20.75 -22.84
C ILE A 357 -12.76 -19.60 -23.83
N LEU A 358 -11.73 -18.76 -23.89
CA LEU A 358 -11.68 -17.57 -24.75
C LEU A 358 -12.07 -17.84 -26.22
N PRO A 359 -11.64 -18.94 -26.89
CA PRO A 359 -12.10 -19.26 -28.24
C PRO A 359 -13.61 -19.47 -28.36
N GLN A 360 -14.26 -19.92 -27.29
CA GLN A 360 -15.70 -20.22 -27.25
C GLN A 360 -16.54 -18.99 -26.88
N LEU A 361 -15.93 -17.94 -26.31
CA LEU A 361 -16.64 -16.73 -25.92
C LEU A 361 -17.07 -15.86 -27.11
N GLY A 362 -16.42 -16.05 -28.28
CA GLY A 362 -16.64 -15.22 -29.47
C GLY A 362 -16.24 -13.75 -29.27
N GLY A 363 -15.38 -13.46 -28.30
CA GLY A 363 -14.83 -12.14 -27.97
C GLY A 363 -14.51 -12.00 -26.47
N TYR A 364 -14.09 -10.81 -26.07
CA TYR A 364 -13.66 -10.46 -24.70
C TYR A 364 -14.81 -10.36 -23.68
N LEU A 365 -14.51 -10.48 -22.39
CA LEU A 365 -15.47 -10.29 -21.28
C LEU A 365 -15.94 -8.84 -21.20
N CYS A 366 -15.03 -7.91 -21.43
CA CYS A 366 -15.24 -6.47 -21.32
C CYS A 366 -15.11 -5.76 -22.67
N GLU A 367 -15.89 -4.69 -22.82
CA GLU A 367 -15.84 -3.72 -23.91
C GLU A 367 -15.84 -2.31 -23.33
N GLY A 368 -14.63 -1.83 -22.99
CA GLY A 368 -14.46 -0.66 -22.16
C GLY A 368 -15.25 -0.82 -20.86
N SER A 369 -16.20 0.07 -20.60
CA SER A 369 -17.03 0.01 -19.40
C SER A 369 -18.19 -0.99 -19.45
N LYS A 370 -18.39 -1.71 -20.57
CA LYS A 370 -19.52 -2.65 -20.74
C LYS A 370 -19.06 -4.07 -20.52
N VAL A 371 -19.75 -4.80 -19.65
CA VAL A 371 -19.47 -6.21 -19.37
C VAL A 371 -20.46 -7.10 -20.13
N ASN A 372 -19.95 -8.10 -20.85
CA ASN A 372 -20.79 -9.09 -21.52
C ASN A 372 -21.18 -10.21 -20.56
N LEU A 373 -22.35 -10.08 -19.93
CA LEU A 373 -22.80 -11.01 -18.90
C LEU A 373 -22.96 -12.46 -19.37
N LYS A 374 -23.25 -12.71 -20.66
CA LYS A 374 -23.32 -14.08 -21.20
C LYS A 374 -21.94 -14.74 -21.20
N ARG A 375 -20.90 -14.00 -21.57
CA ARG A 375 -19.51 -14.50 -21.54
C ARG A 375 -19.03 -14.67 -20.10
N VAL A 376 -19.41 -13.76 -19.21
CA VAL A 376 -19.12 -13.89 -17.77
C VAL A 376 -19.80 -15.11 -17.17
N GLU A 377 -21.05 -15.40 -17.53
CA GLU A 377 -21.73 -16.62 -17.09
C GLU A 377 -20.95 -17.87 -17.50
N MET A 378 -20.49 -17.95 -18.75
CA MET A 378 -19.65 -19.06 -19.23
C MET A 378 -18.34 -19.19 -18.42
N LEU A 379 -17.70 -18.07 -18.09
CA LEU A 379 -16.51 -18.06 -17.23
C LEU A 379 -16.83 -18.61 -15.83
N VAL A 380 -17.89 -18.11 -15.19
CA VAL A 380 -18.29 -18.54 -13.84
C VAL A 380 -18.64 -20.03 -13.84
N GLN A 381 -19.34 -20.54 -14.86
CA GLN A 381 -19.63 -21.96 -15.03
C GLN A 381 -18.37 -22.82 -15.23
N GLU A 382 -17.33 -22.27 -15.86
CA GLU A 382 -16.07 -22.99 -16.02
C GLU A 382 -15.24 -22.99 -14.72
N VAL A 383 -15.25 -21.89 -13.97
CA VAL A 383 -14.59 -21.76 -12.67
C VAL A 383 -15.28 -22.62 -11.61
N SER A 384 -16.61 -22.75 -11.65
CA SER A 384 -17.38 -23.52 -10.67
C SER A 384 -16.99 -25.01 -10.63
N LYS A 385 -16.45 -25.54 -11.74
CA LYS A 385 -15.95 -26.92 -11.84
C LYS A 385 -14.80 -27.25 -10.87
N GLU A 386 -14.11 -26.25 -10.34
CA GLU A 386 -12.99 -26.41 -9.41
C GLU A 386 -13.37 -26.09 -7.96
N GLU A 387 -14.58 -25.60 -7.70
CA GLU A 387 -14.98 -25.13 -6.37
C GLU A 387 -14.93 -26.24 -5.32
N GLU A 388 -15.42 -27.43 -5.67
CA GLU A 388 -15.42 -28.56 -4.75
C GLU A 388 -13.99 -28.99 -4.37
N ASP A 389 -13.10 -29.06 -5.36
CA ASP A 389 -11.70 -29.45 -5.15
C ASP A 389 -10.93 -28.42 -4.32
N ILE A 390 -11.21 -27.12 -4.53
CA ILE A 390 -10.66 -26.03 -3.72
C ILE A 390 -11.12 -26.18 -2.26
N LEU A 391 -12.43 -26.37 -2.03
CA LEU A 391 -12.98 -26.50 -0.68
C LEU A 391 -12.44 -27.75 0.04
N ARG A 392 -12.38 -28.89 -0.65
CA ARG A 392 -11.80 -30.13 -0.11
C ARG A 392 -10.32 -29.94 0.25
N SER A 393 -9.55 -29.32 -0.64
CA SER A 393 -8.13 -29.03 -0.41
C SER A 393 -7.93 -28.08 0.78
N ARG A 394 -8.75 -27.04 0.90
CA ARG A 394 -8.71 -26.10 2.02
C ARG A 394 -9.06 -26.78 3.34
N MET A 395 -10.11 -27.61 3.38
CA MET A 395 -10.46 -28.36 4.58
C MET A 395 -9.33 -29.28 5.04
N LYS A 396 -8.66 -29.98 4.11
CA LYS A 396 -7.49 -30.81 4.42
C LYS A 396 -6.36 -29.99 5.02
N ARG A 397 -5.97 -28.87 4.38
CA ARG A 397 -4.92 -27.96 4.90
C ARG A 397 -5.26 -27.42 6.29
N GLN A 398 -6.51 -27.04 6.55
CA GLN A 398 -6.93 -26.56 7.86
C GLN A 398 -6.86 -27.65 8.93
N LYS A 399 -7.22 -28.89 8.58
CA LYS A 399 -7.07 -30.06 9.48
C LYS A 399 -5.60 -30.30 9.82
N ASP A 400 -4.74 -30.37 8.79
CA ASP A 400 -3.30 -30.60 8.97
C ASP A 400 -2.65 -29.49 9.83
N GLN A 401 -3.04 -28.23 9.62
CA GLN A 401 -2.57 -27.11 10.43
C GLN A 401 -3.03 -27.19 11.90
N ARG A 402 -4.28 -27.62 12.16
CA ARG A 402 -4.79 -27.81 13.53
C ARG A 402 -4.01 -28.92 14.23
N GLU A 403 -3.84 -30.07 13.57
CA GLU A 403 -3.09 -31.20 14.13
C GLU A 403 -1.63 -30.82 14.41
N ASN A 404 -0.97 -30.07 13.52
CA ASN A 404 0.39 -29.60 13.74
C ASN A 404 0.49 -28.61 14.92
N LYS A 405 -0.45 -27.67 15.05
CA LYS A 405 -0.49 -26.73 16.19
C LYS A 405 -0.71 -27.45 17.52
N GLU A 406 -1.58 -28.47 17.54
CA GLU A 406 -1.78 -29.30 18.73
C GLU A 406 -0.53 -30.09 19.10
N ARG A 407 0.16 -30.70 18.12
CA ARG A 407 1.44 -31.38 18.34
C ARG A 407 2.51 -30.45 18.88
N GLN A 408 2.63 -29.23 18.34
CA GLN A 408 3.56 -28.21 18.85
C GLN A 408 3.22 -27.76 20.28
N ARG A 409 1.93 -27.55 20.60
CA ARG A 409 1.49 -27.19 21.96
C ARG A 409 1.82 -28.29 22.97
N LYS A 410 1.56 -29.55 22.63
CA LYS A 410 1.92 -30.70 23.48
C LYS A 410 3.42 -30.77 23.72
N ARG A 411 4.25 -30.62 22.67
CA ARG A 411 5.72 -30.55 22.81
C ARG A 411 6.18 -29.43 23.73
N HIS A 412 5.64 -28.21 23.58
CA HIS A 412 6.00 -27.09 24.45
C HIS A 412 5.53 -27.29 25.91
N GLN A 413 4.38 -27.93 26.14
CA GLN A 413 3.94 -28.30 27.50
C GLN A 413 4.85 -29.37 28.13
N GLU A 414 5.26 -30.38 27.36
CA GLU A 414 6.20 -31.43 27.80
C GLU A 414 7.60 -30.85 28.10
N GLU A 415 8.09 -29.92 27.29
CA GLU A 415 9.37 -29.22 27.55
C GLU A 415 9.31 -28.33 28.79
N ARG A 416 8.20 -27.62 29.01
CA ARG A 416 7.98 -26.82 30.22
C ARG A 416 7.90 -27.67 31.49
N SER A 417 7.18 -28.78 31.43
CA SER A 417 7.06 -29.71 32.56
C SER A 417 8.37 -30.43 32.89
N LYS A 418 9.19 -30.75 31.88
CA LYS A 418 10.57 -31.25 32.09
C LYS A 418 11.49 -30.20 32.73
N LYS A 419 11.38 -28.92 32.34
CA LYS A 419 12.16 -27.82 32.95
C LYS A 419 11.73 -27.48 34.38
N SER A 420 10.46 -27.68 34.75
CA SER A 420 9.99 -27.50 36.13
C SER A 420 10.32 -28.68 37.06
N GLY A 421 10.60 -29.87 36.51
CA GLY A 421 10.98 -31.06 37.27
C GLY A 421 12.45 -31.11 37.71
N THR A 422 13.32 -30.33 37.07
CA THR A 422 14.72 -30.12 37.51
C THR A 422 14.77 -28.89 38.39
N GLY A 423 14.70 -29.08 39.71
CA GLY A 423 14.77 -28.00 40.69
C GLY A 423 16.07 -27.21 40.61
N GLN A 424 16.02 -26.05 39.94
CA GLN A 424 16.85 -24.88 40.24
C GLN A 424 15.99 -23.65 40.02
N GLY A 425 15.57 -23.04 41.13
CA GLY A 425 14.88 -21.75 41.14
C GLY A 425 15.79 -20.66 40.57
N ARG A 426 15.55 -20.28 39.32
CA ARG A 426 15.87 -18.95 38.81
C ARG A 426 14.59 -18.40 38.19
N HIS A 427 14.06 -17.35 38.80
CA HIS A 427 13.03 -16.50 38.21
C HIS A 427 13.55 -15.96 36.87
N VAL A 428 13.17 -16.61 35.77
CA VAL A 428 13.34 -16.06 34.43
C VAL A 428 12.03 -15.39 34.07
N LEU A 429 12.04 -14.05 34.08
CA LEU A 429 10.95 -13.22 33.57
C LEU A 429 10.62 -13.63 32.12
N PRO A 430 9.34 -13.81 31.75
CA PRO A 430 8.95 -14.06 30.37
C PRO A 430 9.30 -12.84 29.50
N SER A 431 10.00 -13.10 28.40
CA SER A 431 10.48 -12.14 27.39
C SER A 431 9.37 -11.48 26.54
N VAL A 432 8.21 -11.15 27.13
CA VAL A 432 7.08 -10.54 26.41
C VAL A 432 7.24 -9.02 26.26
N LEU A 433 8.36 -8.45 26.72
CA LEU A 433 8.54 -7.01 26.93
C LEU A 433 9.59 -6.37 26.00
N ILE A 434 9.46 -6.53 24.68
CA ILE A 434 10.22 -5.69 23.72
C ILE A 434 9.32 -5.09 22.61
N ALA A 435 8.00 -4.98 22.83
CA ALA A 435 7.10 -4.34 21.85
C ALA A 435 5.82 -3.73 22.46
N LEU A 436 5.92 -3.11 23.64
CA LEU A 436 4.98 -2.10 24.12
C LEU A 436 5.79 -0.82 24.38
#